data_AF-A0A2G9HQR3-F1
#
_entry.id   AF-A0A2G9HQR3-F1
#
_cell.length_a   1.000
_cell.length_b   1.000
_cell.length_c   1.000
_cell.angle_alpha   90.00
_cell.angle_beta   90.00
_cell.angle_gamma   90.00
#
_symmetry.space_group_name_H-M   'P 1'
#
loop_
_entity.id
_entity.type
_entity.pdbx_description
1 polymer ?
#
loop_
_entity_poly.entity_id
_entity_poly.type
_entity_poly.pdbx_seq_one_letter_code
_entity_poly.pdbx_strand_id
1 'polypeptide(L)'
;MLPENTLLRLVCLLFTAVTLAFAATNSTNTTADTFDILKAPVITKPGCPSQCGDLTVPYPFGIGLSSGCGIGEWFELNCSHAFDPPRAYIYDTNIQAFEISDNQMRISIVIARRCYDTTGADVLRNKASSNMSGTPYSYSELNKFFVIGCDDLALVFGDGSRDFTSGCITLCSSAEDIIGGYCSGIGCCQTSLPKGLQSYTAVLSSLNNHTNVSSFDPCSYAFVGEEARFDFRGASDMSDPNFSQRVKSTVRIVVDWAVGNLTCAGAQNSEDYACKANSECVDSDTGLGGYRCKCKDGYERNPYLDPGCTDINECADPNLHNCAKLCINAPGNFTCSCPHGEYGDGTIGGKGCIAYNSQFPITKVALGN
;
A
#
# COMPACT_ATOMS: atom_id res chain seq x y z
N MET A 1 56.74 -35.10 -22.48
CA MET A 1 56.16 -33.86 -21.93
C MET A 1 55.40 -33.19 -23.06
N LEU A 2 54.13 -32.86 -22.83
CA LEU A 2 53.22 -32.06 -23.69
C LEU A 2 53.63 -30.57 -23.67
N PRO A 3 52.97 -29.64 -24.41
CA PRO A 3 52.00 -29.75 -25.54
C PRO A 3 52.54 -29.14 -26.86
N GLU A 4 51.99 -29.23 -28.08
CA GLU A 4 50.81 -29.87 -28.72
C GLU A 4 49.38 -29.31 -28.48
N ASN A 5 48.53 -29.03 -29.49
CA ASN A 5 48.69 -28.64 -30.91
C ASN A 5 47.35 -28.07 -31.46
N THR A 6 47.38 -27.39 -32.61
CA THR A 6 46.26 -27.12 -33.56
C THR A 6 44.82 -27.57 -33.23
N LEU A 7 43.86 -26.62 -33.18
CA LEU A 7 42.56 -26.79 -33.86
C LEU A 7 41.89 -25.44 -34.20
N LEU A 8 42.17 -24.91 -35.40
CA LEU A 8 41.42 -23.79 -35.99
C LEU A 8 41.03 -24.14 -37.43
N ARG A 9 39.75 -23.90 -37.77
CA ARG A 9 39.07 -23.95 -39.08
C ARG A 9 38.19 -25.20 -39.36
N LEU A 10 36.99 -24.89 -39.88
CA LEU A 10 35.94 -25.75 -40.44
C LEU A 10 35.34 -26.83 -39.51
N VAL A 11 34.21 -26.51 -38.86
CA VAL A 11 32.90 -27.00 -39.33
C VAL A 11 31.87 -25.88 -39.15
N CYS A 12 31.37 -25.36 -40.27
CA CYS A 12 30.08 -24.65 -40.30
C CYS A 12 29.05 -25.71 -40.68
N LEU A 13 28.04 -25.99 -39.84
CA LEU A 13 26.68 -26.45 -40.19
C LEU A 13 25.91 -26.93 -38.94
N LEU A 14 24.62 -26.59 -38.90
CA LEU A 14 23.55 -27.23 -38.11
C LEU A 14 23.64 -27.15 -36.57
N PHE A 15 23.38 -25.96 -36.03
CA PHE A 15 22.46 -25.86 -34.88
C PHE A 15 21.23 -25.05 -35.29
N THR A 16 20.13 -25.76 -35.51
CA THR A 16 18.81 -25.16 -35.73
C THR A 16 18.39 -24.39 -34.48
N ALA A 17 18.04 -23.11 -34.64
CA ALA A 17 17.48 -22.31 -33.57
C ALA A 17 16.10 -22.86 -33.17
N VAL A 18 16.05 -23.70 -32.14
CA VAL A 18 14.81 -24.03 -31.44
C VAL A 18 14.47 -22.81 -30.57
N THR A 19 13.71 -21.88 -31.14
CA THR A 19 13.07 -20.82 -30.37
C THR A 19 12.02 -21.45 -29.47
N LEU A 20 12.42 -21.77 -28.23
CA LEU A 20 11.49 -22.00 -27.13
C LEU A 20 10.74 -20.69 -26.87
N ALA A 21 9.64 -20.50 -27.60
CA ALA A 21 8.63 -19.52 -27.25
C ALA A 21 8.01 -19.97 -25.92
N PHE A 22 8.58 -19.49 -24.82
CA PHE A 22 7.88 -19.44 -23.55
C PHE A 22 6.69 -18.50 -23.74
N ALA A 23 5.56 -19.08 -24.16
CA ALA A 23 4.27 -18.46 -23.97
C ALA A 23 4.10 -18.32 -22.46
N ALA A 24 4.40 -17.12 -21.93
CA ALA A 24 4.05 -16.76 -20.58
C ALA A 24 2.52 -16.84 -20.49
N THR A 25 2.01 -17.93 -19.94
CA THR A 25 0.63 -18.02 -19.50
C THR A 25 0.48 -17.02 -18.37
N ASN A 26 0.07 -15.79 -18.69
CA ASN A 26 -0.42 -14.82 -17.72
C ASN A 26 -1.74 -15.35 -17.15
N SER A 27 -1.65 -16.38 -16.31
CA SER A 27 -2.65 -16.66 -15.28
C SER A 27 -2.46 -15.62 -14.18
N THR A 28 -2.86 -14.38 -14.47
CA THR A 28 -3.07 -13.36 -13.44
C THR A 28 -4.32 -13.74 -12.65
N ASN A 29 -4.20 -14.82 -11.86
CA ASN A 29 -4.98 -15.00 -10.64
C ASN A 29 -4.44 -14.06 -9.55
N THR A 30 -4.28 -12.78 -9.90
CA THR A 30 -4.59 -11.72 -8.95
C THR A 30 -6.10 -11.82 -8.75
N THR A 31 -6.50 -12.55 -7.70
CA THR A 31 -7.65 -12.13 -6.92
C THR A 31 -7.35 -10.68 -6.54
N ALA A 32 -7.92 -9.74 -7.30
CA ALA A 32 -7.87 -8.35 -6.91
C ALA A 32 -8.45 -8.30 -5.49
N ASP A 33 -7.77 -7.62 -4.58
CA ASP A 33 -8.32 -7.40 -3.24
C ASP A 33 -9.46 -6.38 -3.43
N THR A 34 -10.65 -6.92 -3.74
CA THR A 34 -11.85 -6.15 -4.11
C THR A 34 -12.55 -5.59 -2.89
N PHE A 35 -12.15 -6.02 -1.70
CA PHE A 35 -12.58 -5.39 -0.46
C PHE A 35 -11.90 -4.03 -0.33
N ASP A 36 -12.74 -3.02 -0.13
CA ASP A 36 -12.36 -1.63 0.13
C ASP A 36 -13.43 -1.12 1.10
N ILE A 37 -13.03 -0.96 2.36
CA ILE A 37 -13.93 -0.62 3.46
C ILE A 37 -14.61 0.75 3.26
N LEU A 38 -14.06 1.60 2.38
CA LEU A 38 -14.63 2.91 2.02
C LEU A 38 -15.74 2.80 0.96
N LYS A 39 -15.84 1.67 0.23
CA LYS A 39 -16.92 1.40 -0.73
C LYS A 39 -18.17 0.77 -0.10
N ALA A 40 -18.09 0.32 1.16
CA ALA A 40 -19.22 -0.28 1.87
C ALA A 40 -20.40 0.71 2.03
N PRO A 41 -21.67 0.27 1.92
CA PRO A 41 -22.83 1.15 2.16
C PRO A 41 -22.93 1.73 3.58
N VAL A 42 -22.30 1.09 4.56
CA VAL A 42 -22.17 1.54 5.95
C VAL A 42 -20.72 1.37 6.36
N ILE A 43 -19.95 2.46 6.32
CA ILE A 43 -18.51 2.45 6.62
C ILE A 43 -18.21 2.71 8.09
N THR A 44 -19.00 3.56 8.77
CA THR A 44 -18.78 4.01 10.15
C THR A 44 -19.83 3.40 11.10
N LYS A 45 -19.48 3.24 12.38
CA LYS A 45 -20.39 2.78 13.44
C LYS A 45 -21.64 3.67 13.53
N PRO A 46 -22.87 3.10 13.58
CA PRO A 46 -24.09 3.89 13.68
C PRO A 46 -24.10 4.83 14.88
N GLY A 47 -24.44 6.10 14.66
CA GLY A 47 -24.43 7.15 15.68
C GLY A 47 -23.10 7.90 15.83
N CYS A 48 -22.03 7.47 15.15
CA CYS A 48 -20.72 8.12 15.17
C CYS A 48 -20.47 9.02 13.94
N PRO A 49 -19.66 10.09 14.05
CA PRO A 49 -19.26 10.90 12.91
C PRO A 49 -18.39 10.10 11.93
N SER A 50 -18.67 10.21 10.63
CA SER A 50 -17.96 9.49 9.57
C SER A 50 -16.80 10.26 8.92
N GLN A 51 -16.68 11.57 9.18
CA GLN A 51 -15.68 12.43 8.55
C GLN A 51 -15.11 13.46 9.52
N CYS A 52 -13.81 13.75 9.38
CA CYS A 52 -13.11 14.83 10.07
C CYS A 52 -12.31 15.64 9.03
N GLY A 53 -12.86 16.78 8.62
CA GLY A 53 -12.36 17.48 7.44
C GLY A 53 -12.46 16.57 6.21
N ASP A 54 -11.36 16.46 5.45
CA ASP A 54 -11.30 15.61 4.26
C ASP A 54 -11.11 14.11 4.58
N LEU A 55 -10.76 13.75 5.82
CA LEU A 55 -10.58 12.35 6.21
C LEU A 55 -11.93 11.66 6.43
N THR A 56 -12.18 10.60 5.66
CA THR A 56 -13.27 9.64 5.92
C THR A 56 -12.78 8.56 6.89
N VAL A 57 -13.59 8.24 7.90
CA VAL A 57 -13.24 7.37 9.04
C VAL A 57 -14.14 6.14 9.08
N PRO A 58 -13.69 5.00 8.53
CA PRO A 58 -14.40 3.73 8.61
C PRO A 58 -14.16 3.03 9.96
N TYR A 59 -15.15 2.30 10.46
CA TYR A 59 -14.96 1.36 11.57
C TYR A 59 -14.00 0.24 11.12
N PRO A 60 -13.00 -0.22 11.90
CA PRO A 60 -12.89 -0.17 13.36
C PRO A 60 -12.43 1.17 13.95
N PHE A 61 -12.10 2.18 13.13
CA PHE A 61 -11.80 3.52 13.59
C PHE A 61 -13.06 4.33 13.88
N GLY A 62 -12.93 5.38 14.71
CA GLY A 62 -14.04 6.29 15.00
C GLY A 62 -13.58 7.65 15.49
N ILE A 63 -14.45 8.65 15.37
CA ILE A 63 -14.15 10.02 15.78
C ILE A 63 -14.67 10.26 17.21
N GLY A 64 -13.80 10.80 18.07
CA GLY A 64 -14.10 11.15 19.46
C GLY A 64 -13.43 10.21 20.46
N LEU A 65 -12.68 10.79 21.41
CA LEU A 65 -11.98 10.04 22.46
C LEU A 65 -12.95 9.58 23.55
N SER A 66 -12.80 8.32 23.99
CA SER A 66 -13.68 7.64 24.93
C SER A 66 -15.16 7.68 24.54
N SER A 67 -15.44 7.79 23.23
CA SER A 67 -16.80 7.83 22.69
C SER A 67 -17.37 6.42 22.46
N GLY A 68 -16.48 5.42 22.36
CA GLY A 68 -16.83 4.09 21.92
C GLY A 68 -17.11 4.03 20.42
N CYS A 69 -16.71 5.04 19.64
CA CYS A 69 -16.85 5.04 18.18
C CYS A 69 -15.77 4.21 17.49
N GLY A 70 -14.57 4.12 18.06
CA GLY A 70 -13.55 3.13 17.66
C GLY A 70 -13.75 1.78 18.37
N ILE A 71 -13.07 0.74 17.89
CA ILE A 71 -13.06 -0.59 18.55
C ILE A 71 -12.21 -0.61 19.84
N GLY A 72 -11.37 0.40 20.05
CA GLY A 72 -10.54 0.61 21.23
C GLY A 72 -9.79 1.94 21.14
N GLU A 73 -9.12 2.35 22.22
CA GLU A 73 -8.50 3.68 22.37
C GLU A 73 -7.62 4.08 21.17
N TRP A 74 -6.72 3.20 20.75
CA TRP A 74 -5.82 3.46 19.62
C TRP A 74 -6.48 3.53 18.24
N PHE A 75 -7.76 3.14 18.13
CA PHE A 75 -8.59 3.29 16.93
C PHE A 75 -9.49 4.53 16.98
N GLU A 76 -9.55 5.25 18.10
CA GLU A 76 -10.25 6.53 18.19
C GLU A 76 -9.37 7.69 17.68
N LEU A 77 -9.99 8.63 16.98
CA LEU A 77 -9.35 9.81 16.40
C LEU A 77 -9.87 11.08 17.07
N ASN A 78 -8.96 11.94 17.51
CA ASN A 78 -9.26 13.28 17.97
C ASN A 78 -9.44 14.22 16.76
N CYS A 79 -10.66 14.70 16.52
CA CYS A 79 -10.94 15.65 15.44
C CYS A 79 -10.80 17.09 15.95
N SER A 80 -9.70 17.75 15.58
CA SER A 80 -9.42 19.12 16.00
C SER A 80 -10.05 20.14 15.04
N HIS A 81 -10.98 20.92 15.56
CA HIS A 81 -11.59 22.08 14.89
C HIS A 81 -10.76 23.37 15.02
N ALA A 82 -9.50 23.30 15.45
CA ALA A 82 -8.57 24.43 15.47
C ALA A 82 -8.06 24.82 14.06
N PHE A 83 -8.43 24.05 13.04
CA PHE A 83 -8.05 24.24 11.64
C PHE A 83 -9.30 24.16 10.76
N ASP A 84 -9.24 24.81 9.59
CA ASP A 84 -10.25 24.72 8.54
C ASP A 84 -9.58 24.19 7.25
N PRO A 85 -9.97 23.00 6.73
CA PRO A 85 -10.88 22.05 7.35
C PRO A 85 -10.30 21.42 8.65
N PRO A 86 -11.15 20.81 9.51
CA PRO A 86 -10.73 20.09 10.71
C PRO A 86 -9.71 18.99 10.43
N ARG A 87 -8.89 18.64 11.43
CA ARG A 87 -7.80 17.65 11.29
C ARG A 87 -7.94 16.52 12.29
N ALA A 88 -7.84 15.29 11.81
CA ALA A 88 -7.87 14.09 12.63
C ALA A 88 -6.48 13.69 13.12
N TYR A 89 -6.37 13.39 14.40
CA TYR A 89 -5.15 12.92 15.06
C TYR A 89 -5.40 11.55 15.70
N ILE A 90 -4.40 10.66 15.69
CA ILE A 90 -4.51 9.34 16.33
C ILE A 90 -4.57 9.52 17.84
N TYR A 91 -5.65 9.07 18.47
CA TYR A 91 -5.91 9.20 19.90
C TYR A 91 -5.57 10.62 20.42
N ASP A 92 -4.88 10.76 21.56
CA ASP A 92 -4.39 12.03 22.11
C ASP A 92 -2.93 12.33 21.68
N THR A 93 -2.55 12.00 20.43
CA THR A 93 -1.21 12.28 19.89
C THR A 93 -1.20 13.49 18.95
N ASN A 94 -0.01 13.99 18.63
CA ASN A 94 0.19 15.01 17.58
C ASN A 94 0.32 14.41 16.16
N ILE A 95 0.01 13.12 15.99
CA ILE A 95 0.19 12.40 14.72
C ILE A 95 -1.10 12.51 13.91
N GLN A 96 -1.06 13.31 12.83
CA GLN A 96 -2.22 13.54 11.98
C GLN A 96 -2.44 12.36 11.02
N ALA A 97 -3.67 11.85 10.94
CA ALA A 97 -4.11 10.87 9.95
C ALA A 97 -4.62 11.57 8.68
N PHE A 98 -4.34 10.99 7.51
CA PHE A 98 -4.68 11.54 6.20
C PHE A 98 -5.50 10.61 5.33
N GLU A 99 -5.22 9.30 5.39
CA GLU A 99 -5.98 8.26 4.67
C GLU A 99 -6.05 7.01 5.55
N ILE A 100 -7.16 6.27 5.48
CA ILE A 100 -7.37 5.00 6.17
C ILE A 100 -7.85 3.99 5.12
N SER A 101 -7.24 2.81 5.09
CA SER A 101 -7.67 1.66 4.29
C SER A 101 -7.74 0.40 5.16
N ASP A 102 -8.20 -0.68 4.54
CA ASP A 102 -8.50 -2.00 5.10
C ASP A 102 -7.34 -2.65 5.86
N ASN A 103 -6.10 -2.25 5.56
CA ASN A 103 -4.87 -2.80 6.14
C ASN A 103 -3.88 -1.73 6.63
N GLN A 104 -4.06 -0.46 6.22
CA GLN A 104 -3.07 0.59 6.37
C GLN A 104 -3.70 1.94 6.76
N MET A 105 -2.87 2.84 7.28
CA MET A 105 -3.19 4.25 7.50
C MET A 105 -2.01 5.11 7.05
N ARG A 106 -2.29 6.26 6.43
CA ARG A 106 -1.27 7.26 6.08
C ARG A 106 -1.26 8.40 7.08
N ILE A 107 -0.09 8.66 7.66
CA ILE A 107 0.11 9.63 8.75
C ILE A 107 1.13 10.72 8.39
N SER A 108 1.17 11.78 9.19
CA SER A 108 2.16 12.86 9.12
C SER A 108 3.61 12.35 9.26
N ILE A 109 4.50 12.80 8.38
CA ILE A 109 5.94 12.50 8.45
C ILE A 109 6.67 13.38 9.49
N VAL A 110 7.88 12.96 9.89
CA VAL A 110 8.83 13.77 10.65
C VAL A 110 10.15 13.84 9.89
N ILE A 111 10.72 15.05 9.75
CA ILE A 111 11.95 15.33 8.99
C ILE A 111 13.08 15.72 9.94
N ALA A 112 14.20 15.00 9.88
CA ALA A 112 15.49 15.40 10.44
C ALA A 112 16.11 16.42 9.50
N ARG A 113 16.73 17.46 10.04
CA ARG A 113 17.41 18.50 9.27
C ARG A 113 18.74 18.84 9.93
N ARG A 114 19.78 19.03 9.12
CA ARG A 114 21.05 19.62 9.54
C ARG A 114 21.42 20.70 8.54
N CYS A 115 21.86 21.86 9.02
CA CYS A 115 22.27 22.97 8.15
C CYS A 115 23.57 23.58 8.64
N TYR A 116 24.29 24.15 7.68
CA TYR A 116 25.63 24.67 7.85
C TYR A 116 25.72 26.13 7.39
N ASP A 117 26.64 26.89 7.98
CA ASP A 117 27.09 28.15 7.37
C ASP A 117 28.21 27.92 6.34
N THR A 118 28.67 28.99 5.71
CA THR A 118 29.75 28.94 4.70
C THR A 118 31.12 28.57 5.26
N THR A 119 31.27 28.47 6.60
CA THR A 119 32.49 27.97 7.25
C THR A 119 32.40 26.48 7.60
N GLY A 120 31.23 25.86 7.42
CA GLY A 120 30.93 24.50 7.83
C GLY A 120 30.56 24.37 9.31
N ALA A 121 30.17 25.46 9.99
CA ALA A 121 29.65 25.38 11.35
C ALA A 121 28.16 24.97 11.34
N ASP A 122 27.77 24.09 12.26
CA ASP A 122 26.36 23.70 12.47
C ASP A 122 25.52 24.92 12.90
N VAL A 123 24.56 25.35 12.06
CA VAL A 123 23.60 26.42 12.41
C VAL A 123 22.24 25.89 12.84
N LEU A 124 21.88 24.68 12.40
CA LEU A 124 20.63 24.02 12.78
C LEU A 124 20.83 22.50 12.78
N ARG A 125 20.30 21.82 13.80
CA ARG A 125 20.30 20.36 13.85
C ARG A 125 19.09 19.83 14.63
N ASN A 126 18.28 19.00 13.97
CA ASN A 126 17.24 18.20 14.64
C ASN A 126 17.22 16.76 14.09
N LYS A 127 16.90 15.82 14.97
CA LYS A 127 16.56 14.43 14.60
C LYS A 127 15.10 14.33 14.17
N ALA A 128 14.75 13.24 13.48
CA ALA A 128 13.38 12.79 13.35
C ALA A 128 13.20 11.53 14.20
N SER A 129 12.05 11.37 14.83
CA SER A 129 11.70 10.16 15.57
C SER A 129 10.19 10.02 15.63
N SER A 130 9.69 8.79 15.53
CA SER A 130 8.27 8.48 15.64
C SER A 130 8.12 7.11 16.29
N ASN A 131 7.32 7.01 17.35
CA ASN A 131 7.20 5.83 18.20
C ASN A 131 5.73 5.43 18.36
N MET A 132 5.41 4.22 17.90
CA MET A 132 4.11 3.54 17.94
C MET A 132 4.16 2.26 18.80
N SER A 133 5.21 2.09 19.61
CA SER A 133 5.39 0.90 20.47
C SER A 133 4.25 0.78 21.48
N GLY A 134 3.71 -0.42 21.67
CA GLY A 134 2.55 -0.66 22.53
C GLY A 134 1.20 -0.25 21.91
N THR A 135 1.19 0.24 20.68
CA THR A 135 -0.03 0.47 19.89
C THR A 135 -0.25 -0.68 18.87
N PRO A 136 -1.43 -0.75 18.22
CA PRO A 136 -1.70 -1.74 17.16
C PRO A 136 -1.06 -1.40 15.81
N TYR A 137 -0.23 -0.37 15.73
CA TYR A 137 0.40 0.12 14.50
C TYR A 137 1.87 -0.36 14.36
N SER A 138 2.30 -0.53 13.12
CA SER A 138 3.72 -0.71 12.77
C SER A 138 4.03 -0.10 11.39
N TYR A 139 5.27 0.31 11.15
CA TYR A 139 5.68 0.92 9.89
C TYR A 139 5.73 -0.11 8.76
N SER A 140 5.04 0.22 7.66
CA SER A 140 4.95 -0.66 6.49
C SER A 140 6.23 -0.66 5.65
N GLU A 141 6.48 -1.76 4.93
CA GLU A 141 7.61 -1.92 4.00
C GLU A 141 7.46 -1.03 2.74
N LEU A 142 6.28 -0.42 2.53
CA LEU A 142 6.04 0.63 1.53
C LEU A 142 6.80 1.93 1.83
N ASN A 143 7.32 2.09 3.05
CA ASN A 143 8.16 3.23 3.39
C ASN A 143 9.63 2.96 3.06
N LYS A 144 10.31 4.00 2.59
CA LYS A 144 11.78 4.08 2.60
C LYS A 144 12.24 5.10 3.62
N PHE A 145 13.47 4.92 4.09
CA PHE A 145 14.24 5.98 4.72
C PHE A 145 15.03 6.73 3.65
N PHE A 146 14.77 8.03 3.51
CA PHE A 146 15.40 8.93 2.55
C PHE A 146 16.45 9.82 3.21
N VAL A 147 17.51 10.11 2.46
CA VAL A 147 18.59 11.05 2.79
C VAL A 147 18.78 11.97 1.60
N ILE A 148 18.62 13.28 1.81
CA ILE A 148 18.72 14.32 0.79
C ILE A 148 19.79 15.30 1.25
N GLY A 149 20.75 15.58 0.39
CA GLY A 149 21.96 16.35 0.71
C GLY A 149 23.18 15.76 0.02
N CYS A 150 24.33 16.33 0.28
CA CYS A 150 25.60 15.99 -0.30
C CYS A 150 26.70 16.25 0.72
N ASP A 151 27.69 15.35 0.82
CA ASP A 151 28.63 15.28 1.96
C ASP A 151 27.98 14.72 3.25
N ASP A 152 26.89 13.96 3.11
CA ASP A 152 26.06 13.46 4.21
C ASP A 152 26.07 11.94 4.39
N LEU A 153 25.87 11.53 5.64
CA LEU A 153 25.54 10.19 6.09
C LEU A 153 24.41 10.29 7.11
N ALA A 154 23.26 9.67 6.81
CA ALA A 154 22.19 9.53 7.79
C ALA A 154 22.04 8.08 8.25
N LEU A 155 21.75 7.91 9.54
CA LEU A 155 21.44 6.61 10.14
C LEU A 155 19.98 6.61 10.62
N VAL A 156 19.31 5.49 10.43
CA VAL A 156 17.99 5.18 10.98
C VAL A 156 18.09 3.97 11.89
N PHE A 157 17.64 4.14 13.12
CA PHE A 157 17.62 3.12 14.17
C PHE A 157 16.19 2.73 14.47
N GLY A 158 15.94 1.43 14.65
CA GLY A 158 14.76 0.92 15.32
C GLY A 158 15.09 0.58 16.76
N ASP A 159 14.22 0.98 17.70
CA ASP A 159 14.30 0.63 19.11
C ASP A 159 13.02 -0.08 19.60
N GLY A 160 13.14 -0.89 20.65
CA GLY A 160 12.01 -1.59 21.27
C GLY A 160 11.72 -2.96 20.64
N SER A 161 10.57 -3.11 19.99
CA SER A 161 10.05 -4.42 19.53
C SER A 161 10.94 -5.14 18.49
N ARG A 162 11.76 -4.38 17.75
CA ARG A 162 12.76 -4.89 16.79
C ARG A 162 13.96 -3.93 16.72
N ASP A 163 15.08 -4.34 17.30
CA ASP A 163 16.34 -3.62 17.14
C ASP A 163 16.80 -3.67 15.67
N PHE A 164 17.06 -2.50 15.10
CA PHE A 164 17.45 -2.36 13.70
C PHE A 164 18.40 -1.17 13.55
N THR A 165 19.33 -1.25 12.60
CA THR A 165 20.12 -0.10 12.16
C THR A 165 20.34 -0.22 10.66
N SER A 166 20.04 0.86 9.96
CA SER A 166 20.41 1.07 8.57
C SER A 166 20.78 2.54 8.38
N GLY A 167 21.08 2.92 7.16
CA GLY A 167 21.40 4.29 6.80
C GLY A 167 21.78 4.39 5.33
N CYS A 168 22.05 5.60 4.89
CA CYS A 168 22.75 5.79 3.62
C CYS A 168 23.61 7.05 3.62
N ILE A 169 24.60 7.00 2.75
CA ILE A 169 25.55 8.06 2.42
C ILE A 169 25.13 8.72 1.09
N THR A 170 25.33 10.02 0.95
CA THR A 170 25.08 10.76 -0.29
C THR A 170 26.22 11.74 -0.57
N LEU A 171 26.81 11.62 -1.76
CA LEU A 171 28.02 12.33 -2.18
C LEU A 171 27.85 12.88 -3.59
N CYS A 172 28.35 14.09 -3.81
CA CYS A 172 28.37 14.78 -5.09
C CYS A 172 29.62 15.68 -5.12
N SER A 173 30.03 16.13 -6.31
CA SER A 173 31.15 17.09 -6.45
C SER A 173 30.66 18.48 -6.85
N SER A 174 29.52 18.54 -7.53
CA SER A 174 28.91 19.75 -8.08
C SER A 174 27.38 19.62 -8.10
N ALA A 175 26.67 20.73 -8.31
CA ALA A 175 25.21 20.71 -8.45
C ALA A 175 24.79 20.00 -9.76
N GLU A 176 25.63 20.08 -10.79
CA GLU A 176 25.45 19.48 -12.11
C GLU A 176 25.42 17.95 -12.08
N ASP A 177 26.05 17.32 -11.08
CA ASP A 177 26.00 15.87 -10.87
C ASP A 177 24.63 15.38 -10.35
N ILE A 178 23.80 16.30 -9.81
CA ILE A 178 22.60 15.96 -9.04
C ILE A 178 21.36 15.87 -9.95
N ILE A 179 21.20 14.71 -10.59
CA ILE A 179 20.10 14.41 -11.50
C ILE A 179 18.84 13.98 -10.73
N GLY A 180 17.69 14.56 -11.06
CA GLY A 180 16.40 14.20 -10.47
C GLY A 180 15.88 12.82 -10.91
N GLY A 181 14.95 12.25 -10.15
CA GLY A 181 14.38 10.92 -10.38
C GLY A 181 15.28 9.74 -9.95
N TYR A 182 16.51 9.99 -9.50
CA TYR A 182 17.44 8.98 -9.00
C TYR A 182 17.74 9.18 -7.51
N CYS A 183 17.67 8.11 -6.72
CA CYS A 183 17.95 8.16 -5.28
C CYS A 183 18.91 7.04 -4.85
N SER A 184 20.13 7.07 -5.39
CA SER A 184 21.11 5.98 -5.30
C SER A 184 22.51 6.42 -4.83
N GLY A 185 22.61 7.58 -4.15
CA GLY A 185 23.85 8.04 -3.51
C GLY A 185 24.42 9.37 -4.02
N ILE A 186 23.76 10.05 -4.96
CA ILE A 186 24.18 11.38 -5.47
C ILE A 186 23.04 12.37 -5.24
N GLY A 187 23.19 13.24 -4.23
CA GLY A 187 22.15 14.17 -3.76
C GLY A 187 20.96 13.51 -3.04
N CYS A 188 20.60 12.29 -3.41
CA CYS A 188 19.55 11.49 -2.81
C CYS A 188 20.02 10.06 -2.61
N CYS A 189 19.78 9.48 -1.44
CA CYS A 189 19.82 8.04 -1.24
C CYS A 189 18.62 7.53 -0.43
N GLN A 190 18.17 6.32 -0.71
CA GLN A 190 17.14 5.63 0.05
C GLN A 190 17.56 4.23 0.52
N THR A 191 16.95 3.76 1.62
CA THR A 191 17.08 2.38 2.11
C THR A 191 15.74 1.87 2.65
N SER A 192 15.54 0.55 2.64
CA SER A 192 14.30 -0.08 3.12
C SER A 192 14.26 -0.17 4.65
N LEU A 193 13.06 -0.17 5.21
CA LEU A 193 12.80 -0.49 6.62
C LEU A 193 12.33 -1.94 6.78
N PRO A 194 12.61 -2.61 7.91
CA PRO A 194 12.11 -3.96 8.18
C PRO A 194 10.64 -3.94 8.58
N LYS A 195 9.89 -4.97 8.18
CA LYS A 195 8.51 -5.17 8.61
C LYS A 195 8.36 -5.30 10.13
N GLY A 196 7.25 -4.79 10.66
CA GLY A 196 6.93 -4.88 12.09
C GLY A 196 7.77 -3.95 12.97
N LEU A 197 8.43 -2.95 12.38
CA LEU A 197 9.09 -1.87 13.10
C LEU A 197 8.02 -0.98 13.77
N GLN A 198 8.09 -0.76 15.08
CA GLN A 198 7.11 0.10 15.79
C GLN A 198 7.68 1.47 16.20
N SER A 199 8.99 1.63 16.22
CA SER A 199 9.65 2.90 16.55
C SER A 199 10.84 3.13 15.65
N TYR A 200 11.12 4.38 15.30
CA TYR A 200 12.37 4.74 14.65
C TYR A 200 12.91 6.08 15.12
N THR A 201 14.23 6.23 15.05
CA THR A 201 14.94 7.52 15.14
C THR A 201 15.90 7.66 13.96
N ALA A 202 15.81 8.76 13.23
CA ALA A 202 16.71 9.13 12.15
C ALA A 202 17.59 10.33 12.55
N VAL A 203 18.90 10.22 12.30
CA VAL A 203 19.90 11.25 12.60
C VAL A 203 20.78 11.52 11.38
N LEU A 204 21.18 12.78 11.22
CA LEU A 204 22.11 13.24 10.19
C LEU A 204 23.52 13.46 10.75
N SER A 205 24.51 13.07 9.95
CA SER A 205 25.91 13.45 10.06
C SER A 205 26.44 13.88 8.70
N SER A 206 27.52 14.66 8.68
CA SER A 206 28.28 15.02 7.48
C SER A 206 29.72 14.52 7.61
N LEU A 207 30.44 14.40 6.50
CA LEU A 207 31.82 13.91 6.45
C LEU A 207 32.85 15.05 6.43
N ASN A 208 32.57 16.15 5.70
CA ASN A 208 33.44 17.33 5.55
C ASN A 208 32.74 18.63 5.98
N ASN A 209 31.62 18.54 6.72
CA ASN A 209 30.80 19.63 7.23
C ASN A 209 30.34 20.62 6.14
N HIS A 210 29.97 20.11 4.96
CA HIS A 210 29.46 20.89 3.82
C HIS A 210 30.43 21.96 3.27
N THR A 211 31.68 21.99 3.73
CA THR A 211 32.67 23.02 3.34
C THR A 211 32.87 23.13 1.83
N ASN A 212 32.81 22.00 1.10
CA ASN A 212 32.96 21.94 -0.35
C ASN A 212 31.66 22.15 -1.15
N VAL A 213 30.48 22.10 -0.51
CA VAL A 213 29.16 22.06 -1.18
C VAL A 213 28.20 23.16 -0.73
N SER A 214 28.58 23.95 0.28
CA SER A 214 27.82 25.06 0.88
C SER A 214 27.29 26.12 -0.10
N SER A 215 27.80 26.16 -1.34
CA SER A 215 27.32 27.04 -2.41
C SER A 215 25.97 26.61 -3.01
N PHE A 216 25.61 25.33 -2.91
CA PHE A 216 24.35 24.79 -3.45
C PHE A 216 23.60 23.87 -2.47
N ASP A 217 24.29 23.26 -1.49
CA ASP A 217 23.69 22.45 -0.42
C ASP A 217 24.04 23.00 0.98
N PRO A 218 23.25 23.96 1.50
CA PRO A 218 23.40 24.48 2.85
C PRO A 218 22.67 23.64 3.92
N CYS A 219 21.84 22.66 3.53
CA CYS A 219 20.93 21.96 4.43
C CYS A 219 20.57 20.56 3.93
N SER A 220 20.98 19.55 4.69
CA SER A 220 20.58 18.16 4.52
C SER A 220 19.28 17.83 5.24
N TYR A 221 18.58 16.82 4.72
CA TYR A 221 17.32 16.30 5.24
C TYR A 221 17.32 14.77 5.29
N ALA A 222 16.68 14.18 6.30
CA ALA A 222 16.43 12.76 6.34
C ALA A 222 15.05 12.45 6.94
N PHE A 223 14.30 11.53 6.34
CA PHE A 223 12.92 11.23 6.73
C PHE A 223 12.49 9.83 6.32
N VAL A 224 11.43 9.33 6.95
CA VAL A 224 10.75 8.10 6.54
C VAL A 224 9.47 8.49 5.80
N GLY A 225 9.15 7.80 4.70
CA GLY A 225 7.89 8.00 3.99
C GLY A 225 7.67 7.03 2.84
N GLU A 226 6.45 7.02 2.32
CA GLU A 226 5.97 6.20 1.20
C GLU A 226 6.77 6.48 -0.08
N GLU A 227 7.39 5.44 -0.64
CA GLU A 227 8.25 5.56 -1.82
C GLU A 227 7.54 6.24 -3.00
N ALA A 228 6.31 5.80 -3.28
CA ALA A 228 5.50 6.29 -4.40
C ALA A 228 5.04 7.76 -4.28
N ARG A 229 5.26 8.45 -3.14
CA ARG A 229 4.88 9.86 -2.93
C ARG A 229 6.04 10.84 -2.86
N PHE A 230 7.29 10.37 -2.90
CA PHE A 230 8.45 11.23 -2.93
C PHE A 230 9.11 11.22 -4.32
N ASP A 231 9.12 12.39 -4.97
CA ASP A 231 9.89 12.65 -6.18
C ASP A 231 11.05 13.60 -5.85
N PHE A 232 12.25 13.19 -6.24
CA PHE A 232 13.49 13.93 -6.01
C PHE A 232 13.83 14.77 -7.22
N ARG A 233 13.81 16.10 -7.06
CA ARG A 233 13.90 17.06 -8.18
C ARG A 233 15.35 17.48 -8.50
N GLY A 234 16.32 16.64 -8.15
CA GLY A 234 17.74 16.89 -8.38
C GLY A 234 18.28 18.09 -7.58
N ALA A 235 19.26 18.79 -8.16
CA ALA A 235 19.90 19.97 -7.56
C ALA A 235 18.92 21.02 -7.00
N SER A 236 17.74 21.16 -7.63
CA SER A 236 16.72 22.14 -7.20
C SER A 236 16.21 21.91 -5.78
N ASP A 237 16.35 20.70 -5.23
CA ASP A 237 15.93 20.37 -3.87
C ASP A 237 16.97 20.73 -2.80
N MET A 238 18.26 20.84 -3.15
CA MET A 238 19.33 21.24 -2.21
C MET A 238 19.14 22.68 -1.74
N SER A 239 18.77 23.56 -2.69
CA SER A 239 18.58 24.99 -2.45
C SER A 239 17.13 25.40 -2.21
N ASP A 240 16.16 24.48 -2.15
CA ASP A 240 14.73 24.81 -1.97
C ASP A 240 14.45 25.19 -0.49
N PRO A 241 14.19 26.48 -0.16
CA PRO A 241 13.91 26.88 1.22
C PRO A 241 12.60 26.30 1.76
N ASN A 242 11.73 25.80 0.88
CA ASN A 242 10.45 25.18 1.20
C ASN A 242 10.50 23.64 1.10
N PHE A 243 11.67 23.02 0.92
CA PHE A 243 11.82 21.57 0.78
C PHE A 243 11.06 20.81 1.88
N SER A 244 11.28 21.16 3.15
CA SER A 244 10.61 20.52 4.29
C SER A 244 9.09 20.66 4.28
N GLN A 245 8.57 21.80 3.85
CA GLN A 245 7.14 22.10 3.76
C GLN A 245 6.50 21.28 2.63
N ARG A 246 7.17 21.23 1.47
CA ARG A 246 6.76 20.44 0.30
C ARG A 246 6.65 18.97 0.67
N VAL A 247 7.73 18.39 1.22
CA VAL A 247 7.78 16.98 1.61
C VAL A 247 6.74 16.66 2.70
N LYS A 248 6.48 17.56 3.66
CA LYS A 248 5.38 17.39 4.65
C LYS A 248 3.97 17.48 4.06
N SER A 249 3.81 18.11 2.91
CA SER A 249 2.51 18.25 2.24
C SER A 249 2.19 17.09 1.29
N THR A 250 3.22 16.50 0.66
CA THR A 250 3.05 15.41 -0.32
C THR A 250 3.31 14.01 0.26
N VAL A 251 4.38 13.85 1.05
CA VAL A 251 4.82 12.55 1.56
C VAL A 251 4.10 12.19 2.86
N ARG A 252 3.77 10.91 3.00
CA ARG A 252 3.13 10.31 4.18
C ARG A 252 3.98 9.15 4.68
N ILE A 253 3.86 8.82 5.97
CA ILE A 253 4.29 7.51 6.46
C ILE A 253 3.11 6.56 6.33
N VAL A 254 3.33 5.35 5.82
CA VAL A 254 2.34 4.27 5.85
C VAL A 254 2.55 3.43 7.11
N VAL A 255 1.50 3.25 7.91
CA VAL A 255 1.50 2.26 8.99
C VAL A 255 0.52 1.13 8.67
N ASP A 256 0.97 -0.11 8.81
CA ASP A 256 0.08 -1.27 8.85
C ASP A 256 -0.57 -1.33 10.23
N TRP A 257 -1.85 -1.73 10.29
CA TRP A 257 -2.60 -1.90 11.54
C TRP A 257 -3.23 -3.29 11.66
N ALA A 258 -3.42 -3.75 12.90
CA ALA A 258 -4.11 -4.99 13.23
C ALA A 258 -4.94 -4.85 14.52
N VAL A 259 -5.92 -5.71 14.72
CA VAL A 259 -6.74 -5.77 15.95
C VAL A 259 -6.16 -6.80 16.91
N GLY A 260 -5.98 -6.40 18.17
CA GLY A 260 -5.45 -7.25 19.23
C GLY A 260 -4.02 -7.73 18.99
N ASN A 261 -3.61 -8.77 19.71
CA ASN A 261 -2.30 -9.43 19.58
C ASN A 261 -2.40 -10.94 19.26
N LEU A 262 -3.59 -11.52 19.30
CA LEU A 262 -3.84 -12.92 18.98
C LEU A 262 -3.84 -13.13 17.46
N THR A 263 -3.42 -14.33 17.03
CA THR A 263 -3.70 -14.82 15.67
C THR A 263 -5.19 -15.16 15.53
N CYS A 264 -5.69 -15.30 14.31
CA CYS A 264 -7.07 -15.69 14.00
C CYS A 264 -7.52 -16.95 14.75
N ALA A 265 -6.67 -17.98 14.82
CA ALA A 265 -6.95 -19.22 15.54
C ALA A 265 -7.14 -19.01 17.06
N GLY A 266 -6.45 -18.03 17.66
CA GLY A 266 -6.67 -17.63 19.04
C GLY A 266 -7.89 -16.72 19.20
N ALA A 267 -8.01 -15.71 18.33
CA ALA A 267 -9.04 -14.68 18.39
C ALA A 267 -10.45 -15.23 18.21
N GLN A 268 -10.66 -16.22 17.33
CA GLN A 268 -11.97 -16.87 17.11
C GLN A 268 -12.54 -17.57 18.35
N ASN A 269 -11.72 -17.84 19.36
CA ASN A 269 -12.12 -18.44 20.63
C ASN A 269 -12.21 -17.41 21.78
N SER A 270 -12.06 -16.12 21.48
CA SER A 270 -12.17 -15.01 22.43
C SER A 270 -13.58 -14.42 22.45
N GLU A 271 -14.01 -13.91 23.61
CA GLU A 271 -15.25 -13.13 23.72
C GLU A 271 -15.14 -11.79 22.96
N ASP A 272 -13.93 -11.25 22.83
CA ASP A 272 -13.62 -9.98 22.14
C ASP A 272 -13.32 -10.18 20.63
N TYR A 273 -13.85 -11.22 20.01
CA TYR A 273 -13.65 -11.47 18.57
C TYR A 273 -14.35 -10.40 17.72
N ALA A 274 -13.56 -9.66 16.94
CA ALA A 274 -14.01 -8.46 16.25
C ALA A 274 -14.80 -8.73 14.95
N CYS A 275 -14.56 -9.87 14.30
CA CYS A 275 -15.11 -10.15 12.97
C CYS A 275 -16.56 -10.66 13.05
N LYS A 276 -17.44 -10.08 12.23
CA LYS A 276 -18.88 -10.31 12.24
C LYS A 276 -19.32 -11.36 11.21
N ALA A 277 -20.64 -11.59 11.08
CA ALA A 277 -21.14 -12.61 10.18
C ALA A 277 -20.68 -12.38 8.72
N ASN A 278 -20.49 -13.48 7.98
CA ASN A 278 -20.01 -13.50 6.59
C ASN A 278 -18.67 -12.80 6.34
N SER A 279 -17.87 -12.58 7.37
CA SER A 279 -16.47 -12.19 7.26
C SER A 279 -15.52 -13.38 7.46
N GLU A 280 -14.28 -13.19 7.07
CA GLU A 280 -13.13 -14.02 7.36
C GLU A 280 -12.09 -13.24 8.19
N CYS A 281 -11.27 -13.98 8.92
CA CYS A 281 -10.18 -13.43 9.71
C CYS A 281 -8.86 -13.60 8.95
N VAL A 282 -8.07 -12.53 8.89
CA VAL A 282 -6.77 -12.48 8.21
C VAL A 282 -5.68 -12.17 9.23
N ASP A 283 -4.73 -13.07 9.42
CA ASP A 283 -3.61 -12.87 10.34
C ASP A 283 -2.71 -11.69 9.93
N SER A 284 -2.17 -10.97 10.91
CA SER A 284 -1.17 -9.93 10.73
C SER A 284 0.19 -10.53 10.36
N ASP A 285 0.73 -10.15 9.21
CA ASP A 285 2.01 -10.64 8.68
C ASP A 285 3.22 -9.81 9.16
N THR A 286 3.02 -8.86 10.08
CA THR A 286 4.08 -8.01 10.65
C THR A 286 4.94 -8.75 11.68
N GLY A 287 4.52 -9.94 12.11
CA GLY A 287 5.16 -10.72 13.17
C GLY A 287 4.97 -10.15 14.59
N LEU A 288 4.13 -9.13 14.75
CA LEU A 288 3.73 -8.59 16.07
C LEU A 288 2.45 -9.27 16.63
N GLY A 289 1.83 -10.14 15.84
CA GLY A 289 0.51 -10.70 16.13
C GLY A 289 -0.63 -9.75 15.73
N GLY A 290 -1.84 -10.11 16.16
CA GLY A 290 -3.08 -9.45 15.78
C GLY A 290 -3.64 -9.94 14.45
N TYR A 291 -4.86 -9.48 14.13
CA TYR A 291 -5.60 -9.90 12.95
C TYR A 291 -6.45 -8.76 12.36
N ARG A 292 -7.00 -8.99 11.17
CA ARG A 292 -8.00 -8.13 10.54
C ARG A 292 -9.21 -8.94 10.12
N CYS A 293 -10.30 -8.26 9.79
CA CYS A 293 -11.53 -8.85 9.32
C CYS A 293 -11.78 -8.36 7.89
N LYS A 294 -12.12 -9.28 6.99
CA LYS A 294 -12.43 -9.00 5.58
C LYS A 294 -13.76 -9.67 5.24
N CYS A 295 -14.59 -9.09 4.37
CA CYS A 295 -15.79 -9.80 3.91
C CYS A 295 -15.41 -10.98 3.02
N LYS A 296 -16.13 -12.10 3.14
CA LYS A 296 -15.95 -13.25 2.24
C LYS A 296 -16.20 -12.83 0.79
N ASP A 297 -15.57 -13.52 -0.17
CA ASP A 297 -15.85 -13.33 -1.59
C ASP A 297 -17.37 -13.40 -1.87
N GLY A 298 -17.89 -12.44 -2.64
CA GLY A 298 -19.32 -12.27 -2.89
C GLY A 298 -20.10 -11.53 -1.79
N TYR A 299 -19.44 -10.99 -0.77
CA TYR A 299 -20.07 -10.19 0.30
C TYR A 299 -19.47 -8.79 0.43
N GLU A 300 -20.32 -7.82 0.77
CA GLU A 300 -19.98 -6.40 1.00
C GLU A 300 -20.36 -5.94 2.42
N ARG A 301 -20.18 -4.64 2.70
CA ARG A 301 -20.29 -3.94 4.01
C ARG A 301 -19.04 -4.03 4.88
N ASN A 302 -19.13 -3.48 6.09
CA ASN A 302 -18.06 -3.44 7.06
C ASN A 302 -18.01 -4.75 7.89
N PRO A 303 -16.91 -5.53 7.86
CA PRO A 303 -16.81 -6.83 8.52
C PRO A 303 -16.69 -6.76 10.05
N TYR A 304 -16.61 -5.55 10.63
CA TYR A 304 -16.50 -5.31 12.07
C TYR A 304 -17.83 -4.81 12.70
N LEU A 305 -18.82 -4.41 11.90
CA LEU A 305 -20.12 -3.90 12.36
C LEU A 305 -21.21 -4.95 12.21
N ASP A 306 -22.11 -5.07 13.20
CA ASP A 306 -23.31 -5.90 13.06
C ASP A 306 -24.29 -5.31 12.02
N PRO A 307 -24.97 -6.14 11.21
CA PRO A 307 -25.05 -7.60 11.26
C PRO A 307 -23.89 -8.36 10.58
N GLY A 308 -22.83 -7.66 10.16
CA GLY A 308 -21.71 -8.19 9.39
C GLY A 308 -21.85 -7.92 7.89
N CYS A 309 -21.15 -8.73 7.10
CA CYS A 309 -21.17 -8.60 5.66
C CYS A 309 -22.47 -9.13 5.06
N THR A 310 -23.00 -8.45 4.05
CA THR A 310 -24.19 -8.88 3.31
C THR A 310 -23.83 -9.35 1.91
N ASP A 311 -24.58 -10.33 1.44
CA ASP A 311 -24.56 -10.84 0.08
C ASP A 311 -24.60 -9.70 -0.96
N ILE A 312 -23.65 -9.70 -1.90
CA ILE A 312 -23.70 -8.82 -3.07
C ILE A 312 -24.76 -9.40 -4.02
N ASN A 313 -25.72 -8.59 -4.45
CA ASN A 313 -26.66 -9.01 -5.47
C ASN A 313 -26.08 -8.68 -6.85
N GLU A 314 -25.26 -9.54 -7.44
CA GLU A 314 -24.63 -9.21 -8.74
C GLU A 314 -25.67 -9.03 -9.84
N CYS A 315 -26.82 -9.72 -9.75
CA CYS A 315 -27.92 -9.54 -10.69
C CYS A 315 -28.61 -8.16 -10.63
N ALA A 316 -28.26 -7.30 -9.67
CA ALA A 316 -28.73 -5.92 -9.61
C ALA A 316 -27.89 -4.96 -10.47
N ASP A 317 -26.66 -5.33 -10.85
CA ASP A 317 -25.76 -4.54 -11.70
C ASP A 317 -25.20 -5.38 -12.86
N PRO A 318 -25.57 -5.11 -14.12
CA PRO A 318 -25.06 -5.80 -15.30
C PRO A 318 -23.53 -5.84 -15.46
N ASN A 319 -22.76 -5.06 -14.70
CA ASN A 319 -21.30 -5.08 -14.70
C ASN A 319 -20.71 -6.11 -13.71
N LEU A 320 -21.50 -6.60 -12.75
CA LEU A 320 -21.05 -7.57 -11.73
C LEU A 320 -21.30 -9.03 -12.12
N HIS A 321 -22.11 -9.29 -13.15
CA HIS A 321 -22.41 -10.63 -13.63
C HIS A 321 -22.21 -10.77 -15.15
N ASN A 322 -21.92 -11.99 -15.62
CA ASN A 322 -21.72 -12.28 -17.04
C ASN A 322 -22.89 -13.06 -17.67
N CYS A 323 -24.13 -12.87 -17.21
CA CYS A 323 -25.26 -13.66 -17.73
C CYS A 323 -25.77 -13.11 -19.07
N ALA A 324 -25.95 -14.01 -20.03
CA ALA A 324 -26.45 -13.70 -21.37
C ALA A 324 -27.95 -13.39 -21.40
N LYS A 325 -28.73 -13.94 -20.45
CA LYS A 325 -30.19 -13.73 -20.35
C LYS A 325 -30.70 -13.64 -18.92
N LEU A 326 -30.88 -14.78 -18.22
CA LEU A 326 -31.49 -14.79 -16.88
C LEU A 326 -30.38 -14.92 -15.82
N CYS A 327 -30.30 -13.93 -14.92
CA CYS A 327 -29.46 -13.95 -13.74
C CYS A 327 -30.31 -14.31 -12.51
N ILE A 328 -29.80 -15.19 -11.66
CA ILE A 328 -30.43 -15.60 -10.40
C ILE A 328 -29.38 -15.45 -9.29
N ASN A 329 -29.64 -14.53 -8.36
CA ASN A 329 -28.75 -14.28 -7.23
C ASN A 329 -28.73 -15.46 -6.26
N ALA A 330 -27.56 -15.76 -5.68
CA ALA A 330 -27.40 -16.77 -4.63
C ALA A 330 -26.35 -16.31 -3.59
N PRO A 331 -26.31 -16.93 -2.39
CA PRO A 331 -25.38 -16.50 -1.34
C PRO A 331 -23.90 -16.61 -1.76
N GLY A 332 -23.24 -15.46 -1.92
CA GLY A 332 -21.83 -15.29 -2.29
C GLY A 332 -21.51 -15.43 -3.79
N ASN A 333 -22.51 -15.54 -4.68
CA ASN A 333 -22.33 -15.62 -6.14
C ASN A 333 -23.68 -15.61 -6.88
N PHE A 334 -23.69 -15.25 -8.15
CA PHE A 334 -24.84 -15.44 -9.04
C PHE A 334 -24.81 -16.78 -9.79
N THR A 335 -25.97 -17.15 -10.35
CA THR A 335 -26.10 -18.23 -11.33
C THR A 335 -26.81 -17.74 -12.58
N CYS A 336 -26.31 -18.13 -13.75
CA CYS A 336 -26.95 -17.82 -15.02
C CYS A 336 -27.83 -18.98 -15.48
N SER A 337 -28.93 -18.66 -16.16
CA SER A 337 -29.84 -19.64 -16.72
C SER A 337 -30.47 -19.16 -18.03
N CYS A 338 -31.12 -20.09 -18.73
CA CYS A 338 -31.75 -19.84 -20.02
C CYS A 338 -33.28 -19.84 -19.90
N PRO A 339 -33.99 -18.94 -20.62
CA PRO A 339 -35.45 -18.94 -20.67
C PRO A 339 -36.02 -20.27 -21.19
N HIS A 340 -37.28 -20.53 -20.86
CA HIS A 340 -37.99 -21.71 -21.35
C HIS A 340 -38.01 -21.75 -22.90
N GLY A 341 -37.56 -22.87 -23.47
CA GLY A 341 -37.35 -23.01 -24.92
C GLY A 341 -35.88 -22.93 -25.35
N GLU A 342 -34.96 -22.69 -24.42
CA GLU A 342 -33.52 -22.60 -24.67
C GLU A 342 -32.70 -23.49 -23.71
N TYR A 343 -31.45 -23.80 -24.09
CA TYR A 343 -30.49 -24.56 -23.29
C TYR A 343 -29.08 -23.97 -23.40
N GLY A 344 -28.23 -24.24 -22.41
CA GLY A 344 -26.84 -23.76 -22.36
C GLY A 344 -26.40 -23.51 -20.92
N ASP A 345 -25.31 -22.78 -20.74
CA ASP A 345 -24.82 -22.34 -19.42
C ASP A 345 -25.29 -20.92 -19.04
N GLY A 346 -25.95 -20.22 -19.96
CA GLY A 346 -26.48 -18.88 -19.72
C GLY A 346 -25.42 -17.78 -19.61
N THR A 347 -24.13 -18.05 -19.88
CA THR A 347 -23.04 -17.07 -19.70
C THR A 347 -22.60 -16.42 -21.01
N ILE A 348 -22.16 -15.16 -20.93
CA ILE A 348 -21.47 -14.43 -21.98
C ILE A 348 -20.00 -14.91 -21.97
N GLY A 349 -19.57 -15.55 -23.06
CA GLY A 349 -18.25 -16.18 -23.18
C GLY A 349 -18.25 -17.70 -23.00
N GLY A 350 -19.34 -18.28 -22.47
CA GLY A 350 -19.59 -19.72 -22.49
C GLY A 350 -20.43 -20.15 -23.69
N LYS A 351 -21.29 -21.16 -23.49
CA LYS A 351 -22.29 -21.62 -24.47
C LYS A 351 -23.45 -20.64 -24.63
N GLY A 352 -23.68 -19.75 -23.67
CA GLY A 352 -24.81 -18.81 -23.68
C GLY A 352 -26.15 -19.56 -23.62
N CYS A 353 -27.13 -19.11 -24.39
CA CYS A 353 -28.43 -19.77 -24.51
C CYS A 353 -28.80 -20.03 -25.98
N ILE A 354 -29.14 -21.28 -26.28
CA ILE A 354 -29.41 -21.81 -27.63
C ILE A 354 -30.86 -22.31 -27.67
N ALA A 355 -31.67 -21.85 -28.62
CA ALA A 355 -33.06 -22.28 -28.75
C ALA A 355 -33.17 -23.74 -29.25
N TYR A 356 -33.99 -24.57 -28.61
CA TYR A 356 -34.20 -25.97 -29.02
C TYR A 356 -34.68 -26.11 -30.48
N ASN A 357 -35.38 -25.10 -30.99
CA ASN A 357 -35.91 -25.07 -32.36
C ASN A 357 -34.99 -24.35 -33.37
N SER A 358 -33.70 -24.18 -33.09
CA SER A 358 -32.71 -23.79 -34.11
C SER A 358 -32.46 -24.96 -35.08
N GLN A 359 -33.45 -25.25 -35.93
CA GLN A 359 -33.44 -26.36 -36.87
C GLN A 359 -32.24 -26.28 -37.81
N PHE A 360 -31.72 -27.47 -38.13
CA PHE A 360 -30.65 -27.72 -39.10
C PHE A 360 -30.74 -26.83 -40.34
N PRO A 361 -29.61 -26.36 -40.91
CA PRO A 361 -29.63 -25.71 -42.22
C PRO A 361 -30.17 -26.71 -43.25
N ILE A 362 -31.39 -26.47 -43.73
CA ILE A 362 -31.97 -27.24 -44.83
C ILE A 362 -31.19 -26.87 -46.09
N THR A 363 -30.16 -27.65 -46.40
CA THR A 363 -29.44 -27.58 -47.67
C THR A 363 -30.46 -27.83 -48.78
N LYS A 364 -30.93 -26.76 -49.44
CA LYS A 364 -31.77 -26.86 -50.63
C LYS A 364 -30.96 -27.47 -51.77
N VAL A 365 -30.98 -28.81 -51.86
CA VAL A 365 -30.54 -29.53 -53.04
C VAL A 365 -31.57 -29.27 -54.14
N ALA A 366 -31.25 -28.35 -55.04
CA ALA A 366 -32.00 -28.17 -56.28
C ALA A 366 -31.61 -29.30 -57.24
N LEU A 367 -32.51 -30.26 -57.43
CA LEU A 367 -32.44 -31.17 -58.57
C LEU A 367 -32.90 -30.38 -59.81
N GLY A 368 -31.96 -30.12 -60.73
CA GLY A 368 -32.27 -29.60 -62.05
C GLY A 368 -32.88 -30.70 -62.92
N ASN A 369 -33.91 -30.32 -63.70
CA ASN A 369 -34.41 -31.10 -64.84
C ASN A 369 -33.63 -30.75 -66.11
#